data_AF-R0LDD4-F1
#
_entry.id   AF-R0LDD4-F1
#
_cell.length_a   1.000
_cell.length_b   1.000
_cell.length_c   1.000
_cell.angle_alpha   90.00
_cell.angle_beta   90.00
_cell.angle_gamma   90.00
#
_symmetry.space_group_name_H-M   'P 1'
#
loop_
_entity.id
_entity.type
_entity.pdbx_description
1 polymer ?
#
loop_
_entity_poly.entity_id
_entity_poly.type
_entity_poly.pdbx_seq_one_letter_code
_entity_poly.pdbx_strand_id
1 'polypeptide(L)'
;QEEEEEDEEEEEEDEGGGAESALEKSPFQLTPEDVYDISSVVGRDLLQLSAGPRTSAAAARLQFSIVRVLEMLEALECPAYDRLQDHVHPFILQLNLGPDKMVIDLTDPNRPRFTLQELREVLQERNQLKAQLLVVQEELQCYK
;
A
#
# COMPACT_ATOMS: atom_id res chain seq x y z
N GLN A 1 56.10 3.88 25.59
CA GLN A 1 54.89 3.49 26.32
C GLN A 1 53.78 3.78 25.34
N GLU A 2 53.35 2.72 24.68
CA GLU A 2 52.20 2.69 23.79
C GLU A 2 50.97 2.73 24.69
N GLU A 3 50.10 3.72 24.50
CA GLU A 3 48.75 3.72 25.08
C GLU A 3 47.83 3.28 23.94
N GLU A 4 47.47 2.01 23.98
CA GLU A 4 46.40 1.42 23.18
C GLU A 4 45.09 1.93 23.81
N GLU A 5 44.41 2.86 23.13
CA GLU A 5 43.02 3.18 23.44
C GLU A 5 42.16 2.08 22.79
N GLU A 6 41.78 1.11 23.62
CA GLU A 6 40.68 0.18 23.34
C GLU A 6 39.38 0.99 23.39
N ASP A 7 38.93 1.48 22.23
CA ASP A 7 37.55 1.95 22.08
C ASP A 7 36.64 0.72 22.20
N GLU A 8 36.11 0.52 23.41
CA GLU A 8 35.01 -0.39 23.70
C GLU A 8 33.82 0.05 22.85
N GLU A 9 33.59 -0.62 21.72
CA GLU A 9 32.31 -0.55 21.02
C GLU A 9 31.26 -1.15 21.96
N GLU A 10 30.62 -0.29 22.74
CA GLU A 10 29.38 -0.60 23.46
C GLU A 10 28.34 -1.02 22.41
N GLU A 11 28.27 -2.33 22.15
CA GLU A 11 27.10 -2.96 21.56
C GLU A 11 25.96 -2.75 22.57
N GLU A 12 25.29 -1.61 22.45
CA GLU A 12 23.96 -1.38 23.02
C GLU A 12 23.04 -2.45 22.41
N GLU A 13 22.98 -3.60 23.08
CA GLU A 13 21.92 -4.59 22.93
C GLU A 13 20.61 -3.92 23.37
N ASP A 14 20.02 -3.12 22.48
CA ASP A 14 18.69 -2.58 22.67
C ASP A 14 17.71 -3.77 22.71
N GLU A 15 17.19 -4.05 23.90
CA GLU A 15 16.08 -4.97 24.19
C GLU A 15 14.74 -4.50 23.56
N GLY A 16 14.78 -3.75 22.46
CA GLY A 16 13.68 -3.53 21.54
C GLY A 16 13.78 -4.54 20.42
N GLY A 17 12.77 -5.42 20.25
CA GLY A 17 12.74 -6.46 19.21
C GLY A 17 13.38 -5.97 17.91
N GLY A 18 14.52 -6.57 17.56
CA GLY A 18 15.55 -5.95 16.72
C GLY A 18 15.02 -5.38 15.41
N ALA A 19 15.77 -4.49 14.75
CA ALA A 19 15.36 -3.74 13.56
C ALA A 19 14.69 -4.57 12.42
N GLU A 20 14.89 -5.89 12.40
CA GLU A 20 14.19 -6.83 11.51
C GLU A 20 12.70 -7.04 11.87
N SER A 21 12.31 -6.88 13.13
CA SER A 21 10.93 -6.98 13.64
C SER A 21 10.01 -5.93 13.03
N ALA A 22 10.55 -4.77 12.66
CA ALA A 22 9.80 -3.74 11.94
C ALA A 22 9.21 -4.25 10.61
N LEU A 23 9.89 -5.20 9.94
CA LEU A 23 9.39 -5.81 8.69
C LEU A 23 8.19 -6.74 8.91
N GLU A 24 8.01 -7.27 10.12
CA GLU A 24 6.91 -8.17 10.46
C GLU A 24 5.61 -7.41 10.80
N LYS A 25 5.72 -6.12 11.13
CA LYS A 25 4.58 -5.27 11.50
C LYS A 25 3.57 -5.12 10.36
N SER A 26 2.33 -4.80 10.73
CA SER A 26 1.31 -4.44 9.76
C SER A 26 1.63 -3.07 9.15
N PRO A 27 1.43 -2.85 7.83
CA PRO A 27 1.63 -1.55 7.19
C PRO A 27 0.85 -0.40 7.86
N PHE A 28 -0.32 -0.70 8.42
CA PHE A 28 -1.19 0.28 9.10
C PHE A 28 -0.77 0.61 10.54
N GLN A 29 0.24 -0.08 11.06
CA GLN A 29 0.76 0.09 12.42
C GLN A 29 2.22 0.58 12.42
N LEU A 30 2.79 0.86 11.24
CA LEU A 30 4.14 1.38 11.12
C LEU A 30 4.24 2.79 11.68
N THR A 31 5.28 2.99 12.48
CA THR A 31 5.72 4.28 12.99
C THR A 31 6.91 4.79 12.17
N PRO A 32 7.28 6.08 12.28
CA PRO A 32 8.49 6.59 11.64
C PRO A 32 9.75 5.86 12.09
N GLU A 33 9.81 5.42 13.35
CA GLU A 33 10.90 4.62 13.92
C GLU A 33 11.07 3.30 13.17
N ASP A 34 9.97 2.59 12.94
CA ASP A 34 9.97 1.34 12.14
C ASP A 34 10.53 1.55 10.73
N VAL A 35 10.25 2.70 10.13
CA VAL A 35 10.77 3.04 8.80
C VAL A 35 12.29 3.28 8.84
N TYR A 36 12.80 3.91 9.91
CA TYR A 36 14.24 4.06 10.10
C TYR A 36 14.93 2.71 10.35
N ASP A 37 14.31 1.82 11.12
CA ASP A 37 14.80 0.47 11.37
C ASP A 37 14.88 -0.34 10.07
N ILE A 38 13.80 -0.37 9.29
CA ILE A 38 13.77 -1.01 7.97
C ILE A 38 14.85 -0.42 7.06
N SER A 39 15.00 0.91 7.05
CA SER A 39 16.00 1.59 6.23
C SER A 39 17.43 1.21 6.65
N SER A 40 17.67 1.03 7.95
CA SER A 40 18.98 0.62 8.48
C SER A 40 19.33 -0.82 8.05
N VAL A 41 18.36 -1.74 8.10
CA VAL A 41 18.53 -3.15 7.69
C VAL A 41 18.80 -3.25 6.19
N VAL A 42 18.00 -2.56 5.38
CA VAL A 42 18.19 -2.48 3.92
C VAL A 42 19.54 -1.86 3.58
N GLY A 43 19.90 -0.76 4.24
CA GLY A 43 21.18 -0.08 4.04
C GLY A 43 22.36 -1.00 4.33
N ARG A 44 22.34 -1.72 5.47
CA ARG A 44 23.37 -2.68 5.88
C ARG A 44 23.55 -3.80 4.85
N ASP A 45 22.47 -4.45 4.43
CA ASP A 45 22.54 -5.53 3.44
C ASP A 45 23.03 -5.02 2.07
N LEU A 46 22.66 -3.81 1.67
CA LEU A 46 23.12 -3.19 0.43
C LEU A 46 24.62 -2.81 0.48
N LEU A 47 25.09 -2.33 1.63
CA LEU A 47 26.51 -2.09 1.90
C LEU A 47 27.31 -3.40 1.86
N GLN A 48 26.81 -4.49 2.44
CA GLN A 48 27.45 -5.81 2.38
C GLN A 48 27.56 -6.33 0.94
N LEU A 49 26.56 -6.11 0.09
CA LEU A 49 26.62 -6.43 -1.34
C LEU A 49 27.63 -5.57 -2.11
N SER A 50 27.89 -4.35 -1.64
CA SER A 50 28.87 -3.44 -2.24
C SER A 50 30.32 -3.73 -1.81
N ALA A 51 30.51 -4.29 -0.60
CA ALA A 51 31.80 -4.38 0.07
C ALA A 51 32.60 -5.68 -0.20
N GLY A 52 32.03 -6.68 -0.87
CA GLY A 52 32.72 -7.96 -1.02
C GLY A 52 32.09 -8.95 -2.01
N PRO A 53 32.66 -10.18 -2.12
CA PRO A 53 32.16 -11.20 -3.04
C PRO A 53 30.70 -11.47 -2.70
N ARG A 54 29.81 -11.32 -3.69
CA ARG A 54 28.35 -11.40 -3.51
C ARG A 54 27.97 -12.62 -2.66
N THR A 55 27.70 -12.40 -1.38
CA THR A 55 27.20 -13.43 -0.50
C THR A 55 25.74 -13.63 -0.89
N SER A 56 25.42 -14.81 -1.42
CA SER A 56 24.05 -15.19 -1.80
C SER A 56 23.05 -14.93 -0.66
N ALA A 57 23.50 -15.06 0.59
CA ALA A 57 22.72 -14.80 1.79
C ALA A 57 22.30 -13.32 1.95
N ALA A 58 23.22 -12.36 1.79
CA ALA A 58 22.87 -10.93 1.89
C ALA A 58 21.92 -10.50 0.76
N ALA A 59 22.12 -11.05 -0.44
CA ALA A 59 21.21 -10.81 -1.57
C ALA A 59 19.81 -11.36 -1.29
N ALA A 60 19.70 -12.55 -0.70
CA ALA A 60 18.41 -13.17 -0.36
C ALA A 60 17.66 -12.41 0.74
N ARG A 61 18.36 -11.95 1.79
CA ARG A 61 17.76 -11.12 2.84
C ARG A 61 17.28 -9.77 2.30
N LEU A 62 18.13 -9.10 1.50
CA LEU A 62 17.74 -7.85 0.86
C LEU A 62 16.55 -8.05 -0.07
N GLN A 63 16.53 -9.13 -0.84
CA GLN A 63 15.40 -9.45 -1.71
C GLN A 63 14.11 -9.60 -0.90
N PHE A 64 14.14 -10.34 0.21
CA PHE A 64 12.97 -10.51 1.07
C PHE A 64 12.50 -9.17 1.65
N SER A 65 13.44 -8.34 2.14
CA SER A 65 13.14 -7.02 2.66
C SER A 65 12.50 -6.10 1.61
N ILE A 66 13.04 -6.09 0.38
CA ILE A 66 12.47 -5.29 -0.73
C ILE A 66 11.07 -5.78 -1.08
N VAL A 67 10.85 -7.10 -1.22
CA VAL A 67 9.52 -7.65 -1.51
C VAL A 67 8.53 -7.24 -0.42
N ARG A 68 8.93 -7.36 0.84
CA ARG A 68 8.09 -6.97 1.97
C ARG A 68 7.75 -5.48 1.95
N VAL A 69 8.72 -4.60 1.70
CA VAL A 69 8.47 -3.16 1.60
C VAL A 69 7.54 -2.83 0.44
N LEU A 70 7.69 -3.49 -0.71
CA LEU A 70 6.78 -3.30 -1.85
C LEU A 70 5.35 -3.74 -1.52
N GLU A 71 5.18 -4.88 -0.84
CA GLU A 71 3.87 -5.32 -0.34
C GLU A 71 3.26 -4.31 0.65
N MET A 72 4.08 -3.75 1.55
CA MET A 72 3.63 -2.74 2.52
C MET A 72 3.20 -1.44 1.82
N LEU A 73 3.97 -0.99 0.83
CA LEU A 73 3.64 0.20 0.03
C LEU A 73 2.36 -0.04 -0.78
N GLU A 74 2.19 -1.21 -1.38
CA GLU A 74 0.94 -1.58 -2.06
C GLU A 74 -0.25 -1.57 -1.08
N ALA A 75 -0.07 -2.05 0.16
CA ALA A 75 -1.14 -2.02 1.17
C ALA A 75 -1.51 -0.60 1.64
N LEU A 76 -0.56 0.34 1.61
CA LEU A 76 -0.79 1.77 1.91
C LEU A 76 -1.38 2.51 0.70
N GLU A 77 -0.97 2.14 -0.51
CA GLU A 77 -1.53 2.64 -1.78
C GLU A 77 -2.85 1.98 -2.14
N CYS A 78 -3.19 0.83 -1.53
CA CYS A 78 -4.49 0.18 -1.63
C CYS A 78 -5.51 1.22 -1.17
N PRO A 79 -6.20 1.87 -2.12
CA PRO A 79 -6.97 3.02 -1.78
C PRO A 79 -8.06 2.53 -0.85
N ALA A 80 -8.18 3.26 0.25
CA ALA A 80 -9.33 3.37 1.11
C ALA A 80 -10.61 3.77 0.32
N TYR A 81 -10.97 3.03 -0.74
CA TYR A 81 -12.30 3.08 -1.33
C TYR A 81 -13.34 2.55 -0.34
N ASP A 82 -12.93 1.79 0.68
CA ASP A 82 -13.80 1.33 1.78
C ASP A 82 -13.70 2.15 3.08
N ARG A 83 -12.53 2.69 3.47
CA ARG A 83 -12.44 3.42 4.76
C ARG A 83 -13.02 4.84 4.76
N LEU A 84 -13.16 5.46 3.59
CA LEU A 84 -13.93 6.71 3.47
C LEU A 84 -15.44 6.44 3.47
N GLN A 85 -15.93 5.24 3.18
CA GLN A 85 -17.37 4.96 3.23
C GLN A 85 -17.89 4.91 4.67
N ASP A 86 -17.14 4.33 5.62
CA ASP A 86 -17.61 4.21 7.01
C ASP A 86 -17.74 5.54 7.77
N HIS A 87 -16.95 6.55 7.40
CA HIS A 87 -16.98 7.87 8.06
C HIS A 87 -17.77 8.93 7.28
N VAL A 88 -17.97 8.75 5.98
CA VAL A 88 -18.66 9.72 5.13
C VAL A 88 -20.14 9.36 4.94
N HIS A 89 -20.53 8.09 5.09
CA HIS A 89 -21.94 7.66 5.02
C HIS A 89 -22.86 8.31 6.07
N PRO A 90 -22.47 8.46 7.36
CA PRO A 90 -23.32 9.18 8.32
C PRO A 90 -23.31 10.70 8.13
N PHE A 91 -22.26 11.28 7.53
CA PHE A 91 -22.16 12.74 7.36
C PHE A 91 -22.91 13.27 6.12
N ILE A 92 -22.93 12.51 5.02
CA ILE A 92 -23.63 12.93 3.79
C ILE A 92 -25.15 12.82 3.90
N LEU A 93 -25.66 11.92 4.76
CA LEU A 93 -27.10 11.87 5.08
C LEU A 93 -27.55 13.03 5.99
N GLN A 94 -26.62 13.71 6.69
CA GLN A 94 -26.95 14.78 7.65
C GLN A 94 -26.94 16.19 7.03
N LEU A 95 -26.34 16.39 5.86
CA LEU A 95 -26.16 17.71 5.23
C LEU A 95 -27.17 18.06 4.13
N ASN A 96 -28.19 17.24 3.91
CA ASN A 96 -29.31 17.61 3.06
C ASN A 96 -30.58 17.68 3.90
N LEU A 97 -30.87 18.87 4.41
CA LEU A 97 -32.13 19.60 4.25
C LEU A 97 -32.07 20.89 5.10
N GLY A 98 -31.14 21.78 4.73
CA GLY A 98 -31.20 23.19 5.13
C GLY A 98 -32.15 23.97 4.20
N PRO A 99 -32.72 25.11 4.65
CA PRO A 99 -33.76 25.83 3.90
C PRO A 99 -33.27 26.57 2.65
N ASP A 100 -31.99 26.46 2.28
CA ASP A 100 -31.46 27.04 1.06
C ASP A 100 -31.65 26.08 -0.12
N LYS A 101 -32.82 26.18 -0.74
CA LYS A 101 -33.19 25.44 -1.94
C LYS A 101 -32.25 25.89 -3.07
N MET A 102 -31.25 25.07 -3.39
CA MET A 102 -30.60 25.14 -4.69
C MET A 102 -31.69 24.86 -5.73
N VAL A 103 -32.04 25.87 -6.53
CA VAL A 103 -32.98 25.69 -7.64
C VAL A 103 -32.29 24.76 -8.64
N ILE A 104 -32.68 23.47 -8.60
CA ILE A 104 -32.16 22.45 -9.52
C ILE A 104 -32.77 22.75 -10.88
N ASP A 105 -31.98 23.30 -11.80
CA ASP A 105 -32.39 23.39 -13.20
C ASP A 105 -32.46 21.98 -13.78
N LEU A 106 -33.68 21.53 -14.07
CA LEU A 106 -33.97 20.23 -14.66
C LEU A 106 -33.55 20.15 -16.14
N THR A 107 -33.15 21.28 -16.73
CA THR A 107 -32.85 21.42 -18.17
C THR A 107 -31.36 21.36 -18.48
N ASP A 108 -30.47 21.38 -17.47
CA ASP A 108 -29.02 21.41 -17.68
C ASP A 108 -28.50 20.08 -18.30
N PRO A 109 -27.92 20.11 -19.52
CA PRO A 109 -27.37 18.92 -20.17
C PRO A 109 -26.16 18.32 -19.43
N ASN A 110 -25.40 19.14 -18.69
CA ASN A 110 -24.21 18.72 -17.94
C ASN A 110 -24.55 18.32 -16.49
N ARG A 111 -25.83 18.37 -16.10
CA ARG A 111 -26.27 17.91 -14.80
C ARG A 111 -25.89 16.44 -14.62
N PRO A 112 -25.15 16.08 -13.56
CA PRO A 112 -24.88 14.68 -13.27
C PRO A 112 -26.22 13.96 -13.04
N ARG A 113 -26.58 13.08 -13.98
CA ARG A 113 -27.84 12.31 -13.97
C ARG A 113 -27.75 11.03 -13.15
N PHE A 114 -26.54 10.65 -12.78
CA PHE A 114 -26.23 9.45 -12.04
C PHE A 114 -25.55 9.82 -10.74
N THR A 115 -25.92 9.09 -9.70
CA THR A 115 -25.14 9.01 -8.47
C THR A 115 -23.84 8.26 -8.74
N LEU A 116 -22.84 8.51 -7.89
CA LEU A 116 -21.57 7.80 -7.96
C LEU A 116 -21.74 6.29 -7.73
N GLN A 117 -22.78 5.87 -6.99
CA GLN A 117 -23.15 4.48 -6.80
C GLN A 117 -23.59 3.81 -8.10
N GLU A 118 -24.54 4.41 -8.83
CA GLU A 118 -25.01 3.88 -10.11
C GLU A 118 -23.87 3.75 -11.12
N LEU A 119 -22.94 4.71 -11.14
CA LEU A 119 -21.76 4.63 -12.01
C LEU A 119 -20.84 3.47 -11.63
N ARG A 120 -20.63 3.21 -10.33
CA ARG A 120 -19.83 2.07 -9.86
C ARG A 120 -20.47 0.75 -10.24
N GLU A 121 -21.78 0.60 -10.02
CA GLU A 121 -22.54 -0.61 -10.37
C GLU A 121 -22.40 -0.92 -11.87
N VAL A 122 -22.61 0.08 -12.73
CA VAL A 122 -22.46 -0.06 -14.19
C VAL A 122 -21.02 -0.42 -14.59
N LEU A 123 -20.02 0.19 -13.96
CA LEU A 123 -18.61 -0.13 -14.26
C LEU A 123 -18.23 -1.54 -13.85
N GLN A 124 -18.72 -2.01 -12.71
CA GLN A 124 -18.49 -3.36 -12.21
C GLN A 124 -19.14 -4.39 -13.13
N GLU A 125 -20.41 -4.19 -13.50
CA GLU A 125 -21.12 -5.06 -14.42
C GLU A 125 -20.42 -5.12 -15.78
N ARG A 126 -20.01 -3.97 -16.34
CA ARG A 126 -19.25 -3.90 -17.59
C ARG A 126 -17.94 -4.67 -17.52
N ASN A 127 -17.20 -4.59 -16.41
CA ASN A 127 -15.96 -5.34 -16.22
C ASN A 127 -16.21 -6.85 -16.17
N GLN A 128 -17.26 -7.27 -15.46
CA GLN A 128 -17.63 -8.68 -15.36
C GLN A 128 -18.03 -9.27 -16.71
N LEU A 129 -18.86 -8.55 -17.48
CA LEU A 129 -19.25 -8.95 -18.83
C LEU A 129 -18.04 -9.00 -19.78
N LYS A 130 -17.10 -8.07 -19.65
CA LYS A 130 -15.87 -8.08 -20.44
C LYS A 130 -15.00 -9.31 -20.16
N ALA A 131 -14.89 -9.73 -18.89
CA ALA A 131 -14.17 -10.95 -18.52
C ALA A 131 -14.86 -12.20 -19.10
N GLN A 132 -16.18 -12.30 -18.99
CA GLN A 132 -16.94 -13.40 -19.59
C GLN A 132 -16.79 -13.44 -21.11
N LEU A 133 -16.87 -12.30 -21.78
CA LEU A 133 -16.67 -12.19 -23.22
C LEU A 133 -15.27 -12.69 -23.63
N LEU A 134 -14.24 -12.34 -22.87
CA LEU A 134 -12.87 -12.78 -23.13
C LEU A 134 -12.76 -14.31 -23.06
N VAL A 135 -13.30 -14.92 -22.01
CA VAL A 135 -13.31 -16.39 -21.84
C VAL A 135 -14.01 -17.08 -23.01
N VAL A 136 -15.21 -16.63 -23.37
CA VAL A 136 -15.97 -17.19 -24.50
C VAL A 136 -15.22 -17.02 -25.82
N GLN A 137 -14.54 -15.89 -26.01
CA GLN A 137 -13.70 -15.68 -27.19
C GLN A 137 -12.50 -16.63 -27.22
N GLU A 138 -11.84 -16.89 -26.09
CA GLU A 138 -10.75 -17.86 -25.98
C GLU A 138 -11.24 -19.27 -26.31
N GLU A 139 -12.37 -19.70 -25.74
CA GLU A 139 -12.98 -21.01 -26.02
C GLU A 139 -13.30 -21.18 -27.50
N LEU A 140 -13.90 -20.17 -28.14
CA LEU A 140 -14.23 -20.21 -29.56
C LEU A 140 -13.00 -20.28 -30.47
N GLN A 141 -11.86 -19.70 -30.07
CA GLN A 141 -10.61 -19.82 -30.85
C GLN A 141 -10.03 -21.24 -30.80
N CYS A 142 -10.27 -22.01 -29.73
CA CYS A 142 -9.88 -23.42 -29.64
C CYS A 142 -10.67 -24.33 -30.59
N TYR A 143 -11.79 -23.87 -31.15
CA TYR A 143 -12.63 -24.64 -32.08
C TYR A 143 -12.37 -24.34 -33.57
N LYS A 144 -11.37 -23.50 -33.89
CA LYS A 144 -10.91 -23.28 -35.28
C LYS A 144 -9.78 -24.23 -35.66
#